data_AF-A0A1V0DDR1-F1
#
_entry.id   AF-A0A1V0DDR1-F1
#
_cell.length_a   1.000
_cell.length_b   1.000
_cell.length_c   1.000
_cell.angle_alpha   90.00
_cell.angle_beta   90.00
_cell.angle_gamma   90.00
#
_symmetry.space_group_name_H-M   'P 1'
#
loop_
_entity.id
_entity.type
_entity.pdbx_description
1 polymer ?
#
loop_
_entity_poly.entity_id
_entity_poly.type
_entity_poly.pdbx_seq_one_letter_code
_entity_poly.pdbx_strand_id
1 'polypeptide(L)' 'MASYSTPATLLREGFERFGTGALTEPYARCIVAWLQEQGHTAQLVLETAYLPECWYAVYWKERRADEAGLSGWWF' A
#
# COMPACT_ATOMS: atom_id res chain seq x y z
N MET A 1 0.46 -16.22 -14.72
CA MET A 1 -0.50 -16.00 -13.63
C MET A 1 0.10 -14.96 -12.71
N ALA A 2 -0.45 -13.75 -12.67
CA ALA A 2 -0.02 -12.73 -11.71
C ALA A 2 -0.64 -13.09 -10.35
N SER A 3 0.19 -13.43 -9.36
CA SER A 3 -0.26 -13.63 -7.99
C SER A 3 -0.57 -12.25 -7.40
N TYR A 4 -1.85 -11.91 -7.29
CA TYR A 4 -2.28 -10.71 -6.58
C TYR A 4 -2.42 -11.05 -5.10
N SER A 5 -1.52 -10.53 -4.28
CA SER A 5 -1.65 -10.59 -2.83
C SER A 5 -2.86 -9.78 -2.39
N THR A 6 -3.65 -10.30 -1.45
CA THR A 6 -4.82 -9.57 -0.94
C THR A 6 -4.40 -8.36 -0.11
N PRO A 7 -5.13 -7.22 -0.19
CA PRO A 7 -4.78 -5.99 0.55
C PRO A 7 -4.69 -6.21 2.05
N ALA A 8 -5.53 -7.09 2.60
CA ALA A 8 -5.52 -7.43 4.02
C ALA A 8 -4.22 -8.12 4.47
N THR A 9 -3.58 -8.91 3.62
CA THR A 9 -2.32 -9.59 3.96
C THR A 9 -1.15 -8.61 3.97
N LEU A 10 -1.03 -7.78 2.93
CA LEU A 10 0.04 -6.78 2.84
C LEU A 10 -0.03 -5.74 3.96
N LEU A 11 -1.24 -5.29 4.31
CA LEU A 11 -1.44 -4.39 5.46
C LEU A 11 -1.01 -5.03 6.79
N ARG A 12 -1.23 -6.33 6.97
CA ARG A 12 -0.78 -7.07 8.18
C ARG A 12 0.72 -7.28 8.21
N GLU A 13 1.36 -7.39 7.05
CA GLU A 13 2.81 -7.56 6.94
C GLU A 13 3.56 -6.27 7.25
N GLY A 14 2.89 -5.11 7.25
CA GLY A 14 3.50 -3.80 7.54
C GLY A 14 3.56 -2.86 6.33
N PHE A 15 2.90 -3.21 5.22
CA PHE A 15 2.73 -2.28 4.12
C PHE A 15 1.64 -1.24 4.45
N GLU A 16 1.84 -0.01 4.02
CA GLU A 16 0.87 1.07 4.11
C GLU A 16 0.26 1.35 2.73
N ARG A 17 -1.02 1.74 2.69
CA ARG A 17 -1.67 2.23 1.46
C ARG A 17 -1.13 3.61 1.12
N PHE A 18 -0.85 3.84 -0.16
CA PHE A 18 -0.55 5.17 -0.66
C PHE A 18 -1.86 5.95 -0.83
N GLY A 19 -2.12 6.86 0.10
CA GLY A 19 -3.36 7.64 0.15
C GLY A 19 -4.56 6.84 0.66
N THR A 20 -5.71 7.51 0.71
CA THR A 20 -6.96 6.97 1.26
C THR A 20 -7.99 6.59 0.19
N GLY A 21 -7.76 6.96 -1.07
CA GLY A 21 -8.68 6.75 -2.18
C GLY A 21 -8.34 5.53 -3.01
N ALA A 22 -9.37 4.89 -3.55
CA ALA A 22 -9.21 3.92 -4.63
C ALA A 22 -8.70 4.61 -5.91
N LEU A 23 -7.81 3.94 -6.61
CA LEU A 23 -7.23 4.42 -7.87
C LEU A 23 -7.70 3.52 -9.01
N THR A 24 -7.61 4.04 -10.24
CA THR A 24 -7.64 3.20 -11.43
C THR A 24 -6.28 2.52 -11.61
N GLU A 25 -6.27 1.38 -12.29
CA GLU A 25 -5.05 0.59 -12.54
C GLU A 25 -3.86 1.42 -13.05
N PRO A 26 -3.98 2.26 -14.09
CA PRO A 26 -2.82 2.99 -14.63
C PRO A 26 -2.20 3.94 -13.61
N TYR A 27 -3.03 4.62 -12.81
CA TYR A 27 -2.52 5.53 -11.78
C TYR A 27 -1.85 4.78 -10.63
N ALA A 28 -2.43 3.68 -10.18
CA ALA A 28 -1.83 2.85 -9.14
C ALA A 28 -0.47 2.28 -9.60
N ARG A 29 -0.34 1.88 -10.88
CA ARG A 29 0.94 1.45 -11.46
C ARG A 29 1.97 2.57 -11.50
N CYS A 30 1.59 3.79 -11.89
CA CYS A 30 2.48 4.94 -11.88
C CYS A 30 3.01 5.23 -10.47
N ILE A 31 2.15 5.16 -9.45
CA ILE A 31 2.55 5.39 -8.06
C ILE A 31 3.50 4.31 -7.56
N VAL A 32 3.22 3.03 -7.86
CA VAL A 32 4.12 1.93 -7.49
C VAL A 32 5.50 2.11 -8.14
N ALA A 33 5.54 2.44 -9.43
CA ALA A 33 6.80 2.71 -10.13
C ALA A 33 7.57 3.88 -9.50
N TRP A 34 6.88 4.99 -9.23
CA TRP A 34 7.47 6.15 -8.57
C TRP A 34 8.01 5.81 -7.17
N LEU A 35 7.27 5.06 -6.35
CA LEU A 35 7.72 4.63 -5.03
C LEU A 35 8.96 3.72 -5.12
N GLN A 36 9.00 2.83 -6.11
CA GLN A 36 10.16 1.98 -6.38
C GLN A 36 11.38 2.79 -6.83
N GLU A 37 11.20 3.84 -7.65
CA GLU A 37 12.28 4.78 -8.02
C GLU A 37 12.84 5.54 -6.82
N GLN A 38 12.00 5.83 -5.82
CA GLN A 38 12.44 6.44 -4.55
C GLN A 38 13.11 5.42 -3.59
N GLY A 39 13.20 4.15 -3.97
CA GLY A 39 13.81 3.09 -3.15
C GLY A 39 12.87 2.43 -2.15
N HIS A 40 11.56 2.66 -2.25
CA HIS A 40 10.57 1.97 -1.42
C HIS A 40 10.16 0.62 -2.02
N THR A 41 9.98 -0.39 -1.17
CA THR A 41 9.36 -1.65 -1.59
C THR A 41 7.86 -1.40 -1.77
N ALA A 42 7.40 -1.21 -3.00
CA ALA A 42 5.98 -0.98 -3.31
C ALA A 42 5.38 -2.07 -4.19
N GLN A 43 4.08 -2.31 -4.02
CA GLN A 43 3.30 -3.33 -4.71
C GLN A 43 1.92 -2.80 -5.10
N LEU A 44 1.40 -3.34 -6.21
CA LEU A 44 0.06 -3.06 -6.71
C LEU A 44 -0.92 -4.08 -6.14
N VAL A 45 -2.08 -3.62 -5.68
CA VAL A 45 -3.10 -4.44 -5.05
C VAL A 45 -4.46 -4.17 -5.67
N LEU A 46 -5.20 -5.24 -5.97
CA LEU A 46 -6.58 -5.18 -6.40
C LEU A 46 -7.51 -5.57 -5.25
N GLU A 47 -8.48 -4.71 -4.93
CA GLU A 47 -9.56 -5.01 -3.98
C GLU A 47 -10.87 -5.16 -4.74
N THR A 48 -11.44 -6.36 -4.68
CA THR A 48 -12.72 -6.70 -5.36
C THR A 48 -13.86 -6.93 -4.36
N ALA A 49 -13.61 -6.77 -3.06
CA ALA A 49 -14.52 -7.22 -2.01
C ALA A 49 -15.69 -6.26 -1.73
N TYR A 50 -15.55 -4.95 -2.01
CA TYR A 50 -16.52 -3.95 -1.55
C TYR A 50 -16.92 -2.89 -2.59
N LEU A 51 -16.22 -2.80 -3.73
CA LEU A 51 -16.45 -1.81 -4.79
C LEU A 51 -16.15 -2.42 -6.17
N PRO A 52 -16.60 -1.83 -7.31
CA PRO A 52 -16.06 -2.18 -8.62
C PRO A 52 -14.53 -2.09 -8.60
N GLU A 53 -13.84 -3.00 -9.29
CA GLU A 53 -12.37 -3.20 -9.30
C GLU A 53 -11.56 -1.96 -8.87
N CYS A 54 -11.14 -1.93 -7.59
CA CYS A 54 -10.37 -0.83 -7.02
C CYS A 54 -8.91 -1.21 -6.92
N TRP A 55 -8.03 -0.38 -7.48
CA TRP A 55 -6.58 -0.57 -7.39
C TRP A 55 -5.99 0.31 -6.30
N TYR A 56 -5.01 -0.23 -5.59
CA TYR A 56 -4.24 0.47 -4.58
C TYR A 56 -2.75 0.25 -4.82
N ALA A 57 -1.97 1.30 -4.60
CA ALA A 57 -0.54 1.18 -4.40
C ALA A 57 -0.29 1.01 -2.90
N VAL A 58 0.48 0.00 -2.51
CA VAL A 58 0.93 -0.18 -1.13
C VAL A 58 2.45 -0.17 -1.09
N TYR A 59 3.04 0.28 0.01
CA TYR A 59 4.50 0.34 0.15
C TYR A 59 4.96 0.04 1.57
N TRP A 60 6.17 -0.49 1.66
CA TRP A 60 6.85 -0.71 2.92
C TRP A 60 7.36 0.62 3.45
N LYS A 61 6.80 1.06 4.57
CA LYS A 61 7.32 2.17 5.33
C LYS A 61 8.11 1.59 6.50
N GLU A 62 9.43 1.75 6.48
CA GLU A 62 10.23 1.44 7.66
C GLU A 62 9.73 2.34 8.80
N ARG A 63 9.14 1.72 9.83
CA ARG A 63 8.90 2.39 11.11
C ARG A 63 10.26 2.85 11.62
N ARG A 64 10.58 4.13 11.43
CA ARG A 64 11.74 4.72 12.09
C ARG A 64 11.55 4.49 13.59
N ALA A 65 12.54 3.87 14.23
CA ALA A 65 12.52 3.60 15.66
C ALA A 65 12.29 4.88 16.51
N ASP A 66 12.48 6.06 15.93
CA ASP A 66 12.16 7.35 16.55
C ASP A 66 10.65 7.67 16.64
N GLU A 67 9.78 7.03 15.86
CA GLU A 67 8.30 7.15 16.00
C GLU A 67 7.73 6.21 17.08
N ALA A 68 8.54 5.32 17.65
CA ALA A 68 8.14 4.47 18.77
C ALA A 68 8.01 5.25 20.09
N GLY A 69 8.48 6.50 20.15
CA GLY A 69 8.33 7.38 21.30
C GLY A 69 6.99 8.12 21.39
N LEU A 70 6.19 8.18 20.32
CA LEU A 70 5.01 9.06 20.27
C LEU A 70 3.74 8.49 19.60
N SER A 71 3.69 7.22 19.20
CA SER A 71 2.46 6.62 18.64
C SER A 71 1.79 5.61 19.58
N GLY A 72 1.61 6.02 20.84
CA GLY A 72 0.37 5.66 21.53
C GLY A 72 -0.76 6.47 20.89
N TRP A 73 -1.92 5.85 20.71
CA TRP A 73 -3.12 6.40 20.07
C TRP A 73 -3.05 6.45 18.55
N TRP A 74 -3.75 5.53 17.87
CA TRP A 74 -4.85 5.85 16.95
C TRP A 74 -5.80 4.63 16.91
N PHE A 75 -7.08 4.95 16.79
CA PHE A 75 -8.26 4.11 16.98
C PHE A 75 -8.49 3.13 15.82
#